data_AF-A0AAW0S5I7-F1
#
_entry.id   AF-A0AAW0S5I7-F1
#
_cell.length_a   1.000
_cell.length_b   1.000
_cell.length_c   1.000
_cell.angle_alpha   90.00
_cell.angle_beta   90.00
_cell.angle_gamma   90.00
#
_symmetry.space_group_name_H-M   'P 1'
#
loop_
_entity.id
_entity.type
_entity.pdbx_description
1 polymer ?
#
loop_
_entity_poly.entity_id
_entity_poly.type
_entity_poly.pdbx_seq_one_letter_code
_entity_poly.pdbx_strand_id
1 'polypeptide(L)'
;MPSKSQRKNNGGSGAAAPAPGGIGRLLAILGLLTALLASVVYVAEQNLDKFYVFELDHLQDLAKRSVDRHGNDTRGAVRYIVDELSARYPAHINLEEEWVFNNAGGAMGAMYIIHASITEYLIIF
;
A
#
# COMPACT_ATOMS: atom_id res chain seq x y z
N MET A 1 3.13 -80.23 31.34
CA MET A 1 2.99 -79.34 30.16
C MET A 1 1.77 -79.79 29.39
N PRO A 2 0.82 -78.90 29.00
CA PRO A 2 1.10 -77.77 28.12
C PRO A 2 0.55 -76.40 28.56
N SER A 3 1.08 -75.41 27.85
CA SER A 3 0.89 -73.97 27.84
C SER A 3 -0.56 -73.49 27.68
N LYS A 4 -0.93 -72.44 28.44
CA LYS A 4 -1.84 -71.39 27.96
C LYS A 4 -1.38 -70.00 28.42
N SER A 5 -0.81 -69.29 27.45
CA SER A 5 -1.06 -67.87 27.14
C SER A 5 -0.76 -66.83 28.22
N GLN A 6 0.40 -66.18 28.08
CA GLN A 6 0.59 -64.82 28.59
C GLN A 6 -0.37 -63.86 27.86
N ARG A 7 -1.13 -63.11 28.66
CA ARG A 7 -2.02 -62.05 28.18
C ARG A 7 -1.17 -60.80 27.93
N LYS A 8 -0.97 -60.47 26.66
CA LYS A 8 -0.25 -59.28 26.20
C LYS A 8 -1.12 -58.05 26.44
N ASN A 9 -0.80 -57.25 27.46
CA ASN A 9 -1.47 -55.98 27.73
C ASN A 9 -0.92 -54.90 26.77
N ASN A 10 -1.46 -54.84 25.55
CA ASN A 10 -1.24 -53.71 24.65
C ASN A 10 -2.19 -52.56 25.06
N GLY A 11 -1.87 -51.91 26.18
CA GLY A 11 -2.42 -50.60 26.54
C GLY A 11 -1.62 -49.51 25.85
N GLY A 12 -1.69 -49.44 24.52
CA GLY A 12 -1.19 -48.31 23.76
C GLY A 12 -2.09 -47.11 24.04
N SER A 13 -1.82 -46.39 25.13
CA SER A 13 -2.35 -45.04 25.32
C SER A 13 -1.79 -44.17 24.20
N GLY A 14 -2.55 -44.05 23.12
CA GLY A 14 -2.39 -42.94 22.19
C GLY A 14 -2.62 -41.66 22.98
N ALA A 15 -1.54 -41.08 23.48
CA ALA A 15 -1.57 -39.78 24.14
C ALA A 15 -2.07 -38.79 23.09
N ALA A 16 -3.34 -38.42 23.18
CA ALA A 16 -3.88 -37.29 22.46
C ALA A 16 -3.00 -36.08 22.81
N ALA A 17 -2.40 -35.46 21.79
CA ALA A 17 -1.52 -34.31 21.99
C ALA A 17 -2.23 -33.28 22.89
N PRO A 18 -1.57 -32.75 23.93
CA PRO A 18 -2.20 -31.80 24.83
C PRO A 18 -2.68 -30.60 24.03
N ALA A 19 -3.94 -30.22 24.21
CA ALA A 19 -4.50 -29.05 23.54
C ALA A 19 -3.63 -27.83 23.87
N PRO A 20 -3.26 -26.99 22.89
CA PRO A 20 -2.41 -25.84 23.14
C PRO A 20 -3.08 -24.94 24.19
N GLY A 21 -2.31 -24.55 25.22
CA GLY A 21 -2.75 -23.61 26.25
C GLY A 21 -3.12 -22.25 25.66
N GLY A 22 -3.76 -21.38 26.45
CA GLY A 22 -4.28 -20.08 25.99
C GLY A 22 -3.27 -19.24 25.20
N ILE A 23 -1.99 -19.23 25.63
CA ILE A 23 -0.89 -18.53 24.94
C ILE A 23 -0.54 -19.21 23.61
N GLY A 24 -0.47 -20.54 23.56
CA GLY A 24 -0.18 -21.27 22.32
C GLY A 24 -1.27 -21.09 21.26
N ARG A 25 -2.54 -21.05 21.69
CA ARG A 25 -3.67 -20.72 20.79
C ARG A 25 -3.59 -19.29 20.28
N LEU A 26 -3.27 -18.32 21.15
CA LEU A 26 -3.11 -16.92 20.75
C LEU A 26 -1.98 -16.76 19.72
N LEU A 27 -0.80 -17.36 19.97
CA LEU A 27 0.33 -17.31 19.04
C LEU A 27 -0.01 -17.95 17.68
N ALA A 28 -0.74 -19.06 17.68
CA ALA A 28 -1.20 -19.69 16.45
C ALA A 28 -2.17 -18.78 15.66
N ILE A 29 -3.11 -18.11 16.35
CA ILE A 29 -4.04 -17.15 15.74
C ILE A 29 -3.26 -15.96 15.16
N LEU A 30 -2.35 -15.37 15.92
CA LEU A 30 -1.54 -14.24 15.45
C LEU A 30 -0.65 -14.63 14.27
N GLY A 31 -0.03 -15.82 14.31
CA GLY A 31 0.74 -16.35 13.20
C GLY A 31 -0.09 -16.52 11.93
N LEU A 32 -1.31 -17.06 12.06
CA LEU A 32 -2.24 -17.21 10.95
C LEU A 32 -2.69 -15.85 10.39
N LEU A 33 -3.05 -14.89 11.25
CA LEU A 33 -3.46 -13.56 10.83
C LEU A 33 -2.33 -12.81 10.12
N THR A 34 -1.11 -12.89 10.64
CA THR A 34 0.07 -12.29 10.00
C THR A 34 0.35 -12.94 8.65
N ALA A 35 0.29 -14.27 8.55
CA ALA A 35 0.49 -14.98 7.28
C ALA A 35 -0.59 -14.61 6.25
N LEU A 36 -1.85 -14.48 6.68
CA LEU A 36 -2.95 -14.06 5.82
C LEU A 36 -2.77 -12.62 5.35
N LEU A 37 -2.46 -11.70 6.27
CA LEU A 37 -2.21 -10.29 5.94
C LEU A 37 -1.03 -10.15 4.98
N ALA A 38 0.08 -10.84 5.24
CA ALA A 38 1.25 -10.83 4.36
C ALA A 38 0.91 -11.36 2.97
N SER A 39 0.07 -12.40 2.88
CA SER A 39 -0.39 -12.93 1.59
C SER A 39 -1.24 -11.91 0.83
N VAL A 40 -2.14 -11.19 1.51
CA VAL A 40 -2.96 -10.13 0.90
C VAL A 40 -2.08 -8.97 0.43
N VAL A 41 -1.15 -8.49 1.26
CA VAL A 41 -0.21 -7.42 0.90
C VAL A 41 0.64 -7.83 -0.29
N TYR A 42 1.20 -9.05 -0.27
CA TYR A 42 2.00 -9.57 -1.38
C TYR A 42 1.22 -9.58 -2.71
N VAL A 43 -0.03 -10.03 -2.69
CA VAL A 43 -0.89 -10.01 -3.89
C VAL A 43 -1.23 -8.57 -4.31
N ALA A 44 -1.49 -7.67 -3.36
CA ALA A 44 -1.76 -6.27 -3.66
C ALA A 44 -0.55 -5.58 -4.30
N GLU A 45 0.66 -5.79 -3.77
CA GLU A 45 1.92 -5.26 -4.32
C GLU A 45 2.20 -5.77 -5.74
N GLN A 46 1.90 -7.06 -6.02
CA GLN A 46 2.03 -7.61 -7.37
C GLN A 46 1.09 -6.97 -8.40
N ASN A 47 0.05 -6.28 -7.94
CA ASN A 47 -0.96 -5.65 -8.77
C ASN A 47 -1.02 -4.13 -8.51
N LEU A 48 0.08 -3.54 -8.03
CA LEU A 48 0.12 -2.12 -7.62
C LEU A 48 -0.23 -1.18 -8.76
N ASP A 49 0.12 -1.56 -10.00
CA ASP A 49 -0.18 -0.86 -11.24
C ASP A 49 -1.68 -0.61 -11.45
N LYS A 50 -2.54 -1.50 -10.95
CA LYS A 50 -4.01 -1.37 -11.06
C LYS A 50 -4.59 -0.35 -10.09
N PHE A 51 -3.80 0.13 -9.14
CA PHE A 51 -4.22 1.12 -8.14
C PHE A 51 -3.73 2.53 -8.45
N TYR A 52 -2.98 2.73 -9.55
CA TYR A 52 -2.61 4.05 -10.01
C TYR A 52 -3.73 4.69 -10.83
N VAL A 53 -4.03 5.93 -10.51
CA VAL A 53 -4.96 6.81 -11.21
C VAL A 53 -4.28 7.44 -12.42
N PHE A 54 -3.00 7.80 -12.30
CA PHE A 54 -2.30 8.59 -13.30
C PHE A 54 -1.36 7.76 -14.18
N GLU A 55 -1.36 8.08 -15.47
CA GLU A 55 -0.38 7.57 -16.42
C GLU A 55 0.91 8.39 -16.37
N LEU A 56 2.04 7.77 -16.05
CA LEU A 56 3.33 8.46 -15.90
C LEU A 56 3.76 9.19 -17.19
N ASP A 57 3.53 8.59 -18.35
CA ASP A 57 3.85 9.20 -19.64
C ASP A 57 3.03 10.45 -19.91
N HIS A 58 1.75 10.46 -19.51
CA HIS A 58 0.91 11.66 -19.60
C HIS A 58 1.40 12.77 -18.67
N LEU A 59 1.75 12.44 -17.43
CA LEU A 59 2.28 13.43 -16.49
C LEU A 59 3.58 14.07 -16.98
N GLN A 60 4.48 13.24 -17.53
CA GLN A 60 5.76 13.71 -18.07
C GLN A 60 5.56 14.60 -19.31
N ASP A 61 4.65 14.23 -20.21
CA ASP A 61 4.29 15.04 -21.37
C ASP A 61 3.65 16.38 -20.96
N LEU A 62 2.68 16.35 -20.04
CA LEU A 62 2.01 17.53 -19.52
C LEU A 62 2.98 18.51 -18.84
N ALA A 63 3.89 18.00 -18.00
CA ALA A 63 4.91 18.83 -17.36
C ALA A 63 5.80 19.56 -18.39
N LYS A 64 6.24 18.86 -19.45
CA LYS A 64 7.04 19.46 -20.53
C LYS A 64 6.26 20.53 -21.28
N ARG A 65 5.03 20.22 -21.71
CA ARG A 65 4.16 21.18 -22.40
C ARG A 65 3.88 22.42 -21.56
N SER A 66 3.71 22.24 -20.25
CA SER A 66 3.52 23.36 -19.32
C SER A 66 4.72 24.30 -19.32
N VAL A 67 5.94 23.76 -19.17
CA VAL A 67 7.18 24.55 -19.19
C VAL A 67 7.39 25.23 -20.55
N ASP A 68 7.19 24.51 -21.66
CA ASP A 68 7.37 25.05 -23.00
C ASP A 68 6.39 26.20 -23.30
N ARG A 69 5.16 26.11 -22.79
CA ARG A 69 4.11 27.11 -23.04
C ARG A 69 4.15 28.29 -22.08
N HIS A 70 4.55 28.06 -20.83
CA HIS A 70 4.43 29.04 -19.76
C HIS A 70 5.77 29.55 -19.22
N GLY A 71 6.92 28.94 -19.52
CA GLY A 71 8.26 29.48 -19.26
C GLY A 71 8.44 30.16 -17.89
N ASN A 72 8.44 31.49 -17.88
CA ASN A 72 8.62 32.32 -16.68
C ASN A 72 7.32 32.64 -15.91
N ASP A 73 6.16 32.27 -16.42
CA ASP A 73 4.86 32.38 -15.75
C ASP A 73 4.54 31.10 -14.99
N THR A 74 5.09 31.00 -13.78
CA THR A 74 4.90 29.84 -12.91
C THR A 74 3.43 29.62 -12.54
N ARG A 75 2.66 30.69 -12.33
CA ARG A 75 1.22 30.58 -12.04
C ARG A 75 0.44 30.04 -13.24
N GLY A 76 0.76 30.49 -14.44
CA GLY A 76 0.20 29.95 -15.68
C GLY A 76 0.54 28.47 -15.86
N ALA A 77 1.78 28.09 -15.60
CA ALA A 77 2.23 26.70 -15.67
C ALA A 77 1.45 25.78 -14.71
N VAL A 78 1.26 26.21 -13.46
CA VAL A 78 0.48 25.47 -12.45
C VAL A 78 -0.97 25.32 -12.88
N ARG A 79 -1.62 26.42 -13.29
CA ARG A 79 -3.01 26.38 -13.76
C ARG A 79 -3.18 25.44 -14.95
N TYR A 80 -2.27 25.50 -15.92
CA TYR A 80 -2.30 24.62 -17.10
C TYR A 80 -2.28 23.13 -16.71
N ILE A 81 -1.44 22.76 -15.75
CA ILE A 81 -1.35 21.38 -15.24
C ILE A 81 -2.66 20.99 -14.53
N VAL A 82 -3.14 21.81 -13.60
CA VAL A 82 -4.34 21.51 -12.80
C VAL A 82 -5.60 21.46 -13.67
N ASP A 83 -5.74 22.36 -14.64
CA ASP A 83 -6.88 22.40 -15.55
C ASP A 83 -6.95 21.14 -16.42
N GLU A 84 -5.82 20.70 -17.00
CA GLU A 84 -5.81 19.50 -17.83
C GLU A 84 -6.04 18.23 -17.00
N LEU A 85 -5.42 18.13 -15.82
CA LEU A 85 -5.60 16.98 -14.94
C LEU A 85 -7.02 16.90 -14.40
N SER A 86 -7.64 18.03 -14.04
CA SER A 86 -9.03 18.04 -13.53
C SER A 86 -10.04 17.74 -14.62
N ALA A 87 -9.77 18.12 -15.87
CA ALA A 87 -10.59 17.71 -17.01
C ALA A 87 -10.51 16.20 -17.28
N ARG A 88 -9.32 15.60 -17.15
CA ARG A 88 -9.10 14.16 -17.39
C ARG A 88 -9.50 13.27 -16.20
N TYR A 89 -9.27 13.74 -14.98
CA TYR A 89 -9.45 13.00 -13.72
C TYR A 89 -10.26 13.80 -12.69
N PRO A 90 -11.52 14.17 -12.97
CA PRO A 90 -12.28 15.16 -12.19
C PRO A 90 -12.52 14.78 -10.72
N ALA A 91 -12.52 13.48 -10.40
CA ALA A 91 -12.70 13.01 -9.02
C ALA A 91 -11.40 12.93 -8.21
N HIS A 92 -10.25 13.18 -8.84
CA HIS A 92 -8.93 12.92 -8.27
C HIS A 92 -8.06 14.16 -8.10
N ILE A 93 -8.54 15.33 -8.53
CA ILE A 93 -7.76 16.57 -8.44
C ILE A 93 -8.38 17.50 -7.40
N ASN A 94 -7.57 17.89 -6.42
CA ASN A 94 -7.88 18.97 -5.52
C ASN A 94 -7.72 20.30 -6.29
N LEU A 95 -8.79 21.09 -6.31
CA LEU A 95 -8.80 22.42 -6.95
C LEU A 95 -8.63 23.55 -5.93
N GLU A 96 -8.62 23.24 -4.63
CA GLU A 96 -8.32 24.20 -3.58
C GLU A 96 -6.81 24.44 -3.52
N GLU A 97 -6.35 25.52 -4.16
CA GLU A 97 -4.93 25.92 -4.22
C GLU A 97 -4.40 26.35 -2.84
N GLU A 98 -4.02 25.38 -2.03
CA GLU A 98 -3.35 25.58 -0.74
C GLU A 98 -1.85 25.28 -0.85
N TRP A 99 -1.03 26.30 -0.60
CA TRP A 99 0.42 26.18 -0.56
C TRP A 99 0.89 26.02 0.88
N VAL A 100 1.63 24.94 1.15
CA VAL A 100 2.21 24.65 2.46
C VAL A 100 3.73 24.65 2.38
N PHE A 101 4.40 25.15 3.42
CA PHE A 101 5.86 25.10 3.49
C PHE A 101 6.33 23.67 3.72
N ASN A 102 7.34 23.25 2.96
CA ASN A 102 8.03 21.98 3.13
C ASN A 102 9.49 22.24 3.56
N ASN A 103 9.87 21.73 4.72
CA ASN A 103 11.25 21.78 5.22
C ASN A 103 11.73 20.35 5.51
N ALA A 104 12.62 19.85 4.66
CA ALA A 104 13.15 18.50 4.75
C ALA A 104 14.61 18.48 4.28
N GLY A 105 15.46 17.68 4.95
CA GLY A 105 16.86 17.49 4.53
C GLY A 105 17.71 18.76 4.50
N GLY A 106 17.32 19.83 5.22
CA GLY A 106 18.02 21.12 5.21
C GLY A 106 17.64 22.08 4.08
N ALA A 107 16.66 21.72 3.23
CA ALA A 107 16.11 22.59 2.19
C ALA A 107 14.69 23.05 2.55
N MET A 108 14.34 24.26 2.11
CA MET A 108 13.00 24.87 2.30
C MET A 108 12.37 25.16 0.94
N GLY A 109 11.11 24.76 0.77
CA GLY A 109 10.27 25.07 -0.38
C GLY A 109 8.80 25.23 0.00
N ALA A 110 7.93 25.34 -1.00
CA ALA A 110 6.49 25.32 -0.82
C ALA A 110 5.91 24.24 -1.74
N MET A 111 4.85 23.56 -1.30
CA MET A 111 4.17 22.57 -2.13
C MET A 111 2.67 22.84 -2.19
N TYR A 112 2.08 22.53 -3.33
CA TYR A 112 0.65 22.46 -3.53
C TYR A 112 0.26 21.00 -3.81
N ILE A 113 -0.53 20.40 -2.91
CA ILE A 113 -0.99 19.02 -3.04
C ILE A 113 -2.24 18.99 -3.92
N ILE A 114 -2.12 18.39 -5.11
CA ILE A 114 -3.21 18.29 -6.08
C ILE A 114 -3.85 16.89 -6.09
N HIS A 115 -3.18 15.86 -5.58
CA HIS A 115 -3.77 14.55 -5.33
C HIS A 115 -3.04 13.84 -4.18
N ALA A 116 -3.78 13.09 -3.37
CA ALA A 116 -3.21 12.17 -2.39
C ALA A 116 -4.09 10.92 -2.22
N SER A 117 -3.48 9.75 -2.32
CA SER A 117 -4.08 8.45 -2.00
C SER A 117 -3.09 7.59 -1.19
N ILE A 118 -3.44 6.33 -0.93
CA ILE A 118 -2.55 5.39 -0.23
C ILE A 118 -1.34 5.00 -1.11
N THR A 119 -1.55 4.94 -2.43
CA THR A 119 -0.58 4.39 -3.40
C THR A 119 0.19 5.46 -4.18
N GLU A 120 -0.32 6.69 -4.26
CA GLU A 120 0.33 7.77 -5.00
C GLU A 120 -0.07 9.16 -4.49
N TYR A 121 0.73 10.16 -4.85
CA TYR A 121 0.44 11.56 -4.63
C TYR A 121 0.96 12.39 -5.80
N LEU A 122 0.30 13.50 -6.09
CA LEU A 122 0.82 14.52 -7.00
C LEU A 122 0.92 15.86 -6.26
N ILE A 123 2.07 16.50 -6.41
CA ILE A 123 2.35 17.83 -5.88
C ILE A 123 2.94 18.72 -6.97
N ILE A 124 2.75 20.02 -6.83
CA ILE A 124 3.64 21.04 -7.39
C ILE A 124 4.62 21.44 -6.27
N PHE A 125 5.92 21.50 -6.57
CA PHE A 125 6.98 21.86 -5.64
C PHE A 125 7.96 22.85 -6.28
#